data_AF-A0A1H6ASE9-F1
#
_entry.id   AF-A0A1H6ASE9-F1
#
_cell.length_a   1.000
_cell.length_b   1.000
_cell.length_c   1.000
_cell.angle_alpha   90.00
_cell.angle_beta   90.00
_cell.angle_gamma   90.00
#
_symmetry.space_group_name_H-M   'P 1'
#
loop_
_entity.id
_entity.type
_entity.pdbx_description
1 polymer ?
#
loop_
_entity_poly.entity_id
_entity_poly.type
_entity_poly.pdbx_seq_one_letter_code
_entity_poly.pdbx_strand_id
1 'polypeptide(L)'
;MTDNERFFAAYNFLKGKGHIRTYADLAEVLGIDKAELNDLKNEKQKVSIDNLRSFIKTYPEISLNWLVLEEGSIEIKKNNIPTFNVKTELLILQKEKIEELEKEIIELKIHPKNRDSI
;
A
#
# COMPACT_ATOMS: atom_id res chain seq x y z
N MET A 1 10.44 -1.18 20.53
CA MET A 1 11.60 -1.88 19.91
C MET A 1 12.63 -0.83 19.44
N THR A 2 13.91 -1.14 19.24
CA THR A 2 14.88 -0.23 18.58
C THR A 2 14.70 -0.29 17.05
N ASP A 3 15.23 0.69 16.31
CA ASP A 3 15.24 0.64 14.83
C ASP A 3 15.97 -0.60 14.31
N ASN A 4 17.06 -0.97 14.98
CA ASN A 4 17.87 -2.15 14.66
C ASN A 4 17.08 -3.43 14.91
N GLU A 5 16.46 -3.56 16.09
CA GLU A 5 15.60 -4.70 16.41
C GLU A 5 14.45 -4.84 15.40
N ARG A 6 13.79 -3.74 15.03
CA ARG A 6 12.73 -3.74 14.01
C ARG A 6 13.25 -4.19 12.65
N PHE A 7 14.41 -3.68 12.25
CA PHE A 7 15.06 -4.05 11.01
C PHE A 7 15.36 -5.56 10.95
N PHE A 8 15.94 -6.13 12.01
CA PHE A 8 16.22 -7.57 12.06
C PHE A 8 14.97 -8.43 12.24
N ALA A 9 13.91 -7.89 12.85
CA ALA A 9 12.60 -8.53 12.85
C ALA A 9 12.00 -8.63 11.43
N ALA A 10 12.12 -7.58 10.62
CA ALA A 10 11.72 -7.61 9.21
C ALA A 10 12.54 -8.61 8.38
N TYR A 11 13.85 -8.66 8.60
CA TYR A 11 14.70 -9.71 8.02
C TYR A 11 14.22 -11.12 8.41
N ASN A 12 13.98 -11.38 9.70
CA ASN A 12 13.52 -12.69 10.17
C ASN A 12 12.14 -13.06 9.60
N PHE A 13 11.26 -12.08 9.43
CA PHE A 13 9.96 -12.28 8.78
C PHE A 13 10.11 -12.71 7.31
N LEU A 14 10.94 -11.99 6.52
CA LEU A 14 11.25 -12.38 5.14
C LEU A 14 11.93 -13.75 5.07
N LYS A 15 12.78 -14.06 6.05
CA LYS A 15 13.43 -15.36 6.15
C LYS A 15 12.43 -16.49 6.41
N GLY A 16 11.46 -16.26 7.28
CA GLY A 16 10.34 -17.19 7.51
C GLY A 16 9.51 -17.45 6.26
N LYS A 17 9.45 -16.50 5.33
CA LYS A 17 8.78 -16.64 4.02
C LYS A 17 9.67 -17.21 2.91
N GLY A 18 10.97 -17.37 3.16
CA GLY A 18 11.93 -17.82 2.16
C GLY A 18 12.34 -16.78 1.12
N HIS A 19 12.02 -15.49 1.33
CA HIS A 19 12.42 -14.39 0.45
C HIS A 19 13.89 -14.00 0.62
N ILE A 20 14.44 -14.21 1.81
CA ILE A 20 15.86 -14.04 2.12
C ILE A 20 16.34 -15.26 2.92
N ARG A 21 17.55 -15.77 2.69
CA ARG A 21 17.99 -17.04 3.30
C ARG A 21 19.05 -16.82 4.35
N THR A 22 19.99 -15.93 4.07
CA THR A 22 21.19 -15.76 4.88
C THR A 22 21.49 -14.30 5.20
N TYR A 23 22.36 -14.10 6.20
CA TYR A 23 22.92 -12.78 6.48
C TYR A 23 23.83 -12.28 5.34
N ALA A 24 24.40 -13.17 4.53
CA ALA A 24 25.18 -12.75 3.37
C ALA A 24 24.27 -12.10 2.31
N ASP A 25 23.08 -12.67 2.07
CA ASP A 25 22.07 -12.08 1.19
C ASP A 25 21.66 -10.69 1.70
N LEU A 26 21.51 -10.54 3.03
CA LEU A 26 21.16 -9.26 3.64
C LEU A 26 22.28 -8.21 3.45
N ALA A 27 23.54 -8.61 3.61
CA ALA A 27 24.68 -7.73 3.37
C ALA A 27 24.71 -7.23 1.92
N GLU A 28 24.45 -8.15 0.97
CA GLU A 28 24.37 -7.82 -0.46
C GLU A 28 23.21 -6.85 -0.77
N VAL A 29 22.02 -7.10 -0.22
CA VAL A 29 20.87 -6.18 -0.35
C VAL A 29 21.20 -4.78 0.14
N LEU A 30 21.91 -4.69 1.27
CA LEU A 30 22.25 -3.43 1.90
C LEU A 30 23.46 -2.74 1.24
N GLY A 31 24.25 -3.46 0.45
CA GLY A 31 25.49 -2.97 -0.13
C GLY A 31 26.58 -2.71 0.92
N ILE A 32 26.59 -3.49 2.00
CA ILE A 32 27.53 -3.37 3.13
C ILE A 32 28.32 -4.66 3.33
N ASP A 33 29.40 -4.60 4.10
CA ASP A 33 30.17 -5.79 4.44
C ASP A 33 29.61 -6.58 5.64
N LYS A 34 30.23 -7.73 5.94
CA LYS A 34 29.81 -8.60 7.04
C LYS A 34 30.09 -8.00 8.43
N ALA A 35 31.13 -7.17 8.55
CA ALA A 35 31.49 -6.54 9.81
C ALA A 35 30.48 -5.44 10.14
N GLU A 36 30.15 -4.59 9.17
CA GLU A 36 29.10 -3.57 9.26
C GLU A 36 27.75 -4.20 9.60
N LEU A 37 27.37 -5.29 8.91
CA LEU A 37 26.13 -6.01 9.22
C LEU A 37 26.12 -6.58 10.65
N ASN A 38 27.26 -7.07 11.12
CA ASN A 38 27.40 -7.57 12.50
C ASN A 38 27.33 -6.43 13.52
N ASP A 39 27.86 -5.26 13.21
CA ASP A 39 27.77 -4.09 14.08
C ASP A 39 26.34 -3.53 14.15
N LEU A 40 25.58 -3.59 13.04
CA LEU A 40 24.14 -3.33 13.06
C LEU A 40 23.41 -4.33 13.96
N LYS A 41 23.72 -5.63 13.84
CA LYS A 41 23.03 -6.68 14.61
C LYS A 41 23.27 -6.56 16.12
N ASN A 42 24.47 -6.15 16.52
CA ASN A 42 24.84 -6.00 17.93
C ASN A 42 24.60 -4.55 18.44
N GLU A 43 23.86 -3.74 17.71
CA GLU A 43 23.52 -2.34 18.04
C GLU A 43 24.72 -1.41 18.27
N LYS A 44 25.91 -1.78 17.76
CA LYS A 44 27.09 -0.91 17.79
C LYS A 44 26.97 0.24 16.79
N GLN A 45 26.21 0.01 15.71
CA GLN A 45 25.87 0.98 14.69
C GLN A 45 24.35 1.03 14.54
N LYS A 46 23.77 2.21 14.37
CA LYS A 46 22.34 2.36 14.06
C LYS A 46 22.08 2.07 12.58
N VAL A 47 20.93 1.47 12.30
CA VAL A 47 20.44 1.34 10.92
C VAL A 47 20.30 2.73 10.31
N SER A 48 20.90 2.95 9.14
CA SER A 48 20.86 4.22 8.43
C SER A 48 19.65 4.32 7.50
N ILE A 49 19.34 5.54 7.05
CA ILE A 49 18.32 5.76 6.02
C ILE A 49 18.69 5.03 4.72
N ASP A 50 19.98 4.96 4.36
CA ASP A 50 20.42 4.25 3.17
C ASP A 50 20.20 2.74 3.31
N ASN A 51 20.44 2.17 4.50
CA ASN A 51 20.12 0.77 4.76
C ASN A 51 18.61 0.50 4.59
N LEU A 52 17.76 1.35 5.19
CA LEU A 52 16.30 1.22 5.05
C LEU A 52 15.84 1.35 3.59
N ARG A 53 16.42 2.31 2.86
CA ARG A 53 16.09 2.54 1.44
C ARG A 53 16.44 1.34 0.59
N SER A 54 17.65 0.79 0.73
CA SER A 54 18.09 -0.41 -0.02
C SER A 54 17.22 -1.63 0.31
N PHE A 55 16.86 -1.79 1.59
CA PHE A 55 16.01 -2.88 2.05
C PHE A 55 14.59 -2.80 1.47
N ILE A 56 13.91 -1.66 1.60
CA ILE A 56 12.54 -1.48 1.09
C ILE A 56 12.48 -1.49 -0.43
N LYS A 57 13.53 -1.01 -1.11
CA LYS A 57 13.61 -1.11 -2.58
C LYS A 57 13.63 -2.57 -3.06
N THR A 58 14.27 -3.45 -2.28
CA THR A 58 14.37 -4.88 -2.60
C THR A 58 13.15 -5.67 -2.14
N TYR A 59 12.57 -5.29 -0.99
CA TYR A 59 11.41 -5.93 -0.38
C TYR A 59 10.27 -4.92 -0.19
N PRO A 60 9.60 -4.50 -1.28
CA PRO A 60 8.56 -3.48 -1.25
C PRO A 60 7.29 -3.92 -0.50
N GLU A 61 7.16 -5.20 -0.17
CA GLU A 61 6.13 -5.74 0.69
C GLU A 61 6.31 -5.37 2.18
N ILE A 62 7.49 -4.93 2.60
CA ILE A 62 7.74 -4.52 3.99
C ILE A 62 7.29 -3.07 4.22
N SER A 63 6.61 -2.83 5.33
CA SER A 63 6.11 -1.51 5.71
C SER A 63 7.22 -0.62 6.26
N LEU A 64 7.51 0.49 5.57
CA LEU A 64 8.41 1.52 6.09
C LEU A 64 7.85 2.19 7.36
N ASN A 65 6.53 2.39 7.43
CA ASN A 65 5.88 2.95 8.62
C ASN A 65 6.12 2.05 9.84
N TRP A 66 6.03 0.73 9.66
CA TRP A 66 6.30 -0.19 10.74
C TRP A 66 7.78 -0.17 11.13
N LEU A 67 8.70 -0.15 10.15
CA LEU A 67 10.14 -0.12 10.42
C LEU A 67 10.59 1.13 11.19
N VAL A 68 10.06 2.31 10.85
CA VAL A 68 10.52 3.60 11.40
C VAL A 68 9.68 4.08 12.58
N LEU A 69 8.36 3.88 12.53
CA LEU A 69 7.41 4.42 13.51
C LEU A 69 6.84 3.35 14.44
N GLU A 70 7.12 2.06 14.21
CA GLU A 70 6.50 0.93 14.93
C GLU A 70 4.96 0.88 14.75
N GLU A 71 4.45 1.49 13.68
CA GLU A 71 3.02 1.60 13.40
C GLU A 71 2.54 0.56 12.37
N GLY A 72 1.36 -0.02 12.63
CA GLY A 72 0.70 -0.94 11.70
C GLY A 72 1.30 -2.34 11.71
N SER A 73 1.43 -2.95 10.53
CA SER A 73 1.93 -4.32 10.35
C SER A 73 3.26 -4.32 9.61
N ILE A 74 4.10 -5.33 9.89
CA ILE A 74 5.42 -5.50 9.26
C ILE A 74 5.34 -5.64 7.74
N GLU A 75 4.28 -6.27 7.24
CA GLU A 75 4.00 -6.40 5.82
C GLU A 75 2.84 -5.49 5.41
N ILE A 76 3.01 -4.85 4.27
CA ILE A 76 1.96 -4.12 3.57
C ILE A 76 0.97 -5.16 3.02
N LYS A 77 -0.14 -5.34 3.74
CA LYS A 77 -1.27 -6.10 3.21
C LYS A 77 -1.81 -5.34 1.99
N LYS A 78 -1.90 -6.00 0.83
CA LYS A 78 -2.54 -5.45 -0.38
C LYS A 78 -4.05 -5.17 -0.23
N ASN A 79 -4.59 -5.30 0.98
CA ASN A 79 -5.99 -5.09 1.25
C ASN A 79 -6.22 -3.59 1.44
N ASN A 80 -6.77 -3.00 0.39
CA ASN A 80 -7.34 -1.66 0.36
C ASN A 80 -6.29 -0.55 0.46
N ILE A 81 -5.51 -0.37 -0.63
CA ILE A 81 -5.45 1.01 -1.12
C ILE A 81 -6.93 1.39 -1.29
N PRO A 82 -7.45 2.42 -0.61
CA PRO A 82 -8.67 3.04 -1.09
C PRO A 82 -8.24 3.61 -2.43
N THR A 83 -8.33 2.79 -3.47
CA THR A 83 -8.44 3.29 -4.82
C THR A 83 -9.57 4.28 -4.69
N PHE A 84 -9.29 5.57 -4.83
CA PHE A 84 -10.29 6.53 -5.22
C PHE A 84 -10.88 5.94 -6.49
N ASN A 85 -11.93 5.14 -6.30
CA ASN A 85 -12.42 4.27 -7.34
C ASN A 85 -13.30 5.20 -8.15
N VAL A 86 -12.67 5.89 -9.10
CA VAL A 86 -13.34 6.78 -10.05
C VAL A 86 -14.56 6.07 -10.65
N LYS A 87 -14.51 4.72 -10.77
CA LYS A 87 -15.67 3.91 -11.19
C LYS A 87 -16.83 3.93 -10.19
N THR A 88 -16.59 3.89 -8.87
CA THR A 88 -17.65 3.99 -7.86
C THR A 88 -18.33 5.35 -7.92
N GLU A 89 -17.56 6.43 -8.03
CA GLU A 89 -18.11 7.79 -8.10
C GLU A 89 -18.86 8.05 -9.41
N LEU A 90 -18.32 7.58 -10.54
CA LEU A 90 -19.04 7.54 -11.83
C LEU A 90 -20.34 6.74 -11.75
N LEU A 91 -20.35 5.61 -11.02
CA LEU A 91 -21.55 4.78 -10.88
C LEU A 91 -22.65 5.50 -10.08
N ILE A 92 -22.26 6.28 -9.06
CA ILE A 92 -23.20 7.10 -8.27
C ILE A 92 -23.81 8.19 -9.17
N LEU A 93 -22.98 8.95 -9.88
CA LEU A 93 -23.45 10.00 -10.81
C LEU A 93 -24.34 9.43 -11.93
N GLN A 94 -24.01 8.24 -12.44
CA GLN A 94 -24.85 7.55 -13.44
C GLN A 94 -26.22 7.17 -12.87
N LYS A 95 -26.27 6.66 -11.64
CA LYS A 95 -27.54 6.33 -10.96
C LYS A 95 -28.41 7.56 -10.76
N GLU A 96 -27.83 8.64 -10.25
CA GLU A 96 -28.55 9.92 -10.07
C GLU A 96 -29.11 10.43 -11.40
N LYS A 97 -28.34 10.35 -12.48
CA LYS A 97 -28.81 10.76 -13.81
C LYS A 97 -29.93 9.88 -14.35
N ILE A 98 -29.87 8.57 -14.10
CA ILE A 98 -30.95 7.64 -14.49
C ILE A 98 -32.23 7.96 -13.74
N GLU A 99 -32.16 8.19 -12.42
CA GLU A 99 -33.32 8.55 -11.61
C GLU A 99 -33.97 9.86 -12.06
N GLU A 100 -33.16 10.85 -12.46
CA GLU A 100 -33.66 12.11 -13.03
C GLU A 100 -34.39 11.89 -14.36
N LEU A 101 -33.78 11.12 -15.27
CA LEU A 101 -34.37 10.81 -16.58
C LEU A 101 -35.66 9.99 -16.44
N GLU A 102 -35.72 9.06 -15.49
CA GLU A 102 -36.92 8.28 -15.21
C GLU A 102 -38.09 9.16 -14.73
N LYS A 103 -37.81 10.15 -13.86
CA LYS A 103 -38.81 11.14 -13.44
C LYS A 103 -39.32 11.96 -14.62
N GLU A 104 -38.41 12.45 -15.47
CA GLU A 104 -38.79 13.24 -16.66
C GLU A 104 -39.65 12.41 -17.63
N ILE A 105 -39.32 11.13 -17.85
CA ILE A 105 -40.12 10.23 -18.67
C ILE A 105 -41.53 10.02 -18.08
N ILE A 106 -41.65 9.90 -16.76
CA ILE A 106 -42.95 9.75 -16.09
C ILE A 106 -43.78 11.02 -16.27
N GLU A 107 -43.19 12.20 -16.06
CA GLU A 107 -43.86 13.49 -16.25
C GLU A 107 -44.35 13.67 -17.69
N LEU A 108 -43.52 13.34 -18.68
CA LEU A 108 -43.86 13.40 -20.11
C LEU A 108 -44.92 12.37 -20.52
N LYS A 109 -45.02 11.23 -19.82
CA LYS A 109 -46.09 10.24 -20.04
C LYS A 109 -47.42 10.68 -19.41
N ILE A 110 -47.39 11.35 -18.27
CA ILE A 110 -48.58 11.84 -17.57
C ILE A 110 -49.11 13.12 -18.23
N HIS A 111 -48.21 13.99 -18.70
CA HIS A 111 -48.53 15.18 -19.48
C HIS A 111 -47.93 15.02 -20.87
N PRO A 112 -48.50 14.16 -21.74
CA PRO A 112 -48.09 14.12 -23.13
C PRO A 112 -48.23 15.55 -23.64
N LYS A 113 -47.11 16.17 -24.06
CA LYS A 113 -47.19 17.43 -24.81
C LYS A 113 -48.19 17.15 -25.91
N ASN A 114 -49.36 17.79 -25.83
CA ASN A 114 -50.28 17.86 -26.95
C ASN A 114 -49.44 18.35 -28.13
N ARG A 115 -49.02 17.41 -28.98
CA ARG A 115 -48.69 17.69 -30.36
C ARG A 115 -50.03 17.93 -31.04
N ASP A 116 -50.72 18.98 -30.60
CA ASP A 116 -51.85 19.49 -31.32
C ASP A 116 -51.27 20.28 -32.50
N SER A 117 -51.55 19.73 -33.68
CA SER A 117 -51.81 20.47 -34.90
C SER A 117 -50.60 21.12 -35.59
N ILE A 118 -50.11 20.49 -36.67
CA ILE A 118 -50.52 20.74 -38.07
C ILE A 118 -50.03 19.57 -38.92
#